data_AF-A0A2H5N3Y0-F1
#
_entry.id   AF-A0A2H5N3Y0-F1
#
_cell.length_a   1.000
_cell.length_b   1.000
_cell.length_c   1.000
_cell.angle_alpha   90.00
_cell.angle_beta   90.00
_cell.angle_gamma   90.00
#
_symmetry.space_group_name_H-M   'P 1'
#
loop_
_entity.id
_entity.type
_entity.pdbx_description
1 polymer ?
#
loop_
_entity_poly.entity_id
_entity_poly.type
_entity_poly.pdbx_seq_one_letter_code
_entity_poly.pdbx_strand_id
1 'polypeptide(L)'
;MPDIRELWIGPCPLLMEIPIGIEHLKNLKLLLFAHMVKQVYYMTKDENWEKVTEHIPDVLVTFVEAGQEFYYRKDILSSLSPEYVEQIC
;
A
#
# COMPACT_ATOMS: atom_id res chain seq x y z
N MET A 1 8.21 -4.03 -22.40
CA MET A 1 7.69 -3.38 -21.18
C MET A 1 8.79 -3.47 -20.13
N PRO A 2 9.11 -2.41 -19.38
CA PRO A 2 10.20 -2.44 -18.40
C PRO A 2 9.98 -3.56 -17.36
N ASP A 3 11.05 -4.28 -17.00
CA ASP A 3 11.05 -5.32 -15.96
C ASP A 3 11.05 -4.67 -14.57
N ILE A 4 9.97 -3.95 -14.25
CA ILE A 4 9.80 -3.30 -12.95
C ILE A 4 9.51 -4.39 -11.92
N ARG A 5 10.47 -4.60 -11.02
CA ARG A 5 10.36 -5.56 -9.92
C ARG A 5 9.97 -4.90 -8.60
N GLU A 6 10.26 -3.62 -8.46
CA GLU A 6 9.98 -2.85 -7.26
C GLU A 6 9.39 -1.51 -7.67
N LEU A 7 8.29 -1.12 -7.02
CA LEU A 7 7.62 0.16 -7.25
C LEU A 7 7.32 0.79 -5.90
N TRP A 8 7.81 2.02 -5.72
CA TRP A 8 7.58 2.80 -4.52
C TRP A 8 6.68 3.99 -4.84
N ILE A 9 5.67 4.22 -4.02
CA ILE A 9 4.69 5.30 -4.18
C ILE A 9 4.65 6.07 -2.87
N GLY A 10 4.89 7.38 -2.92
CA GLY A 10 4.61 8.26 -1.79
C GLY A 10 5.71 9.26 -1.43
N PRO A 11 5.42 10.16 -0.47
CA PRO A 11 4.10 10.35 0.16
C PRO A 11 3.13 11.10 -0.77
N CYS A 12 1.90 10.59 -0.93
CA CYS A 12 0.87 11.16 -1.80
C CYS A 12 -0.48 11.27 -1.07
N PRO A 13 -0.71 12.33 -0.26
CA PRO A 13 -1.84 12.39 0.65
C PRO A 13 -3.23 12.44 -0.02
N LEU A 14 -3.27 12.85 -1.29
CA LEU A 14 -4.49 12.96 -2.10
C LEU A 14 -4.78 11.70 -2.94
N LEU A 15 -3.90 10.70 -2.91
CA LEU A 15 -4.15 9.44 -3.62
C LEU A 15 -5.19 8.65 -2.82
N MET A 16 -6.41 8.55 -3.34
CA MET A 16 -7.53 7.89 -2.67
C MET A 16 -7.85 6.50 -3.25
N GLU A 17 -7.36 6.21 -4.46
CA GLU A 17 -7.60 4.95 -5.19
C GLU A 17 -6.27 4.32 -5.60
N ILE A 18 -6.26 3.00 -5.74
CA ILE A 18 -5.07 2.29 -6.22
C ILE A 18 -4.83 2.60 -7.71
N PRO A 19 -3.59 2.94 -8.13
CA PRO A 19 -3.30 3.17 -9.54
C PRO A 19 -3.51 1.89 -10.37
N ILE A 20 -4.59 1.84 -11.15
CA ILE A 20 -5.02 0.64 -11.88
C ILE A 20 -3.96 0.11 -12.86
N GLY A 21 -3.10 0.97 -13.40
CA GLY A 21 -2.03 0.57 -14.33
C GLY A 21 -0.99 -0.40 -13.73
N ILE A 22 -0.94 -0.53 -12.39
CA ILE A 22 -0.10 -1.51 -11.70
C ILE A 22 -0.49 -2.95 -12.06
N GLU A 23 -1.75 -3.19 -12.45
CA GLU A 23 -2.22 -4.52 -12.87
C GLU A 23 -1.43 -5.08 -14.07
N HIS A 24 -0.81 -4.21 -14.87
CA HIS A 24 0.00 -4.59 -16.01
C HIS A 24 1.46 -4.93 -15.65
N LEU A 25 1.94 -4.56 -14.46
CA LEU A 25 3.32 -4.82 -14.02
C LEU A 25 3.49 -6.28 -13.55
N LYS A 26 3.43 -7.23 -14.48
CA LYS A 26 3.39 -8.68 -14.19
C LYS A 26 4.63 -9.24 -13.50
N ASN A 27 5.77 -8.54 -13.57
CA ASN A 27 7.01 -8.94 -12.91
C ASN A 27 7.23 -8.25 -11.55
N LEU A 28 6.29 -7.41 -11.11
CA LEU A 28 6.38 -6.68 -9.86
C LEU A 28 6.42 -7.66 -8.68
N LYS A 29 7.45 -7.53 -7.85
CA LYS A 29 7.68 -8.33 -6.64
C LYS A 29 7.32 -7.56 -5.37
N LEU A 30 7.60 -6.26 -5.38
CA LEU A 30 7.34 -5.38 -4.24
C LEU A 30 6.59 -4.12 -4.70
N LEU A 31 5.46 -3.85 -4.06
CA LEU A 31 4.78 -2.56 -4.08
C LEU A 31 4.87 -1.95 -2.68
N LEU A 32 5.56 -0.83 -2.55
CA LEU A 32 5.74 -0.14 -1.29
C LEU A 32 5.08 1.23 -1.32
N PHE A 33 4.22 1.52 -0.35
CA PHE A 33 3.65 2.84 -0.12
C PHE A 33 4.36 3.53 1.04
N ALA A 34 5.04 4.64 0.76
CA ALA A 34 5.85 5.34 1.75
C ALA A 34 5.01 6.37 2.53
N HIS A 35 4.86 6.16 3.84
CA HIS A 35 4.14 7.06 4.76
C HIS A 35 2.69 7.37 4.35
N MET A 36 1.95 6.34 3.95
CA MET A 36 0.58 6.46 3.42
C MET A 36 -0.41 5.49 4.08
N VAL A 37 -0.23 5.19 5.37
CA VAL A 37 -1.06 4.19 6.10
C VAL A 37 -2.55 4.44 5.95
N LYS A 38 -2.99 5.69 6.20
CA LYS A 38 -4.40 6.06 6.09
C LYS A 38 -4.97 5.84 4.68
N GLN A 39 -4.27 6.31 3.65
CA GLN A 39 -4.73 6.19 2.25
C GLN A 39 -4.84 4.72 1.86
N VAL A 40 -3.78 3.95 2.10
CA VAL A 40 -3.75 2.54 1.68
C VAL A 40 -4.74 1.71 2.49
N TYR A 41 -4.97 2.03 3.77
CA TYR A 41 -6.01 1.41 4.57
C TYR A 41 -7.38 1.51 3.86
N TYR A 42 -7.77 2.71 3.43
CA TYR A 42 -9.03 2.88 2.71
C TYR A 42 -9.01 2.25 1.31
N MET A 43 -7.88 2.28 0.60
CA MET A 43 -7.74 1.56 -0.67
C MET A 43 -7.96 0.06 -0.49
N THR A 44 -7.53 -0.56 0.62
CA THR A 44 -7.77 -2.01 0.86
C THR A 44 -9.25 -2.37 0.98
N LYS A 45 -10.13 -1.38 1.15
CA LYS A 45 -11.59 -1.57 1.20
C LYS A 45 -12.25 -1.36 -0.17
N ASP A 46 -11.51 -0.88 -1.16
CA ASP A 46 -11.99 -0.71 -2.54
C ASP A 46 -12.07 -2.08 -3.25
N GLU A 47 -13.05 -2.23 -4.14
CA GLU A 47 -13.28 -3.48 -4.88
C GLU A 47 -12.12 -3.83 -5.84
N ASN A 48 -11.35 -2.84 -6.31
CA ASN A 48 -10.25 -3.06 -7.23
C ASN A 48 -8.96 -3.50 -6.53
N TRP A 49 -8.87 -3.37 -5.20
CA TRP A 49 -7.64 -3.63 -4.46
C TRP A 49 -7.09 -5.03 -4.69
N GLU A 50 -7.93 -6.06 -4.50
CA GLU A 50 -7.48 -7.45 -4.67
C GLU A 50 -7.11 -7.72 -6.12
N LYS A 51 -7.94 -7.28 -7.08
CA LYS A 51 -7.67 -7.46 -8.51
C LYS A 51 -6.32 -6.85 -8.93
N VAL A 52 -6.00 -5.64 -8.45
CA VAL A 52 -4.78 -4.92 -8.83
C VAL A 52 -3.55 -5.44 -8.08
N THR A 53 -3.72 -6.00 -6.87
CA THR A 53 -2.60 -6.45 -6.04
C THR A 53 -2.38 -7.97 -6.03
N GLU A 54 -3.26 -8.77 -6.62
CA GLU A 54 -3.22 -10.23 -6.61
C GLU A 54 -1.89 -10.80 -7.12
N HIS A 55 -1.33 -10.23 -8.18
CA HIS A 55 -0.08 -10.71 -8.79
C HIS A 55 1.19 -10.22 -8.08
N ILE A 56 1.05 -9.41 -7.03
CA ILE A 56 2.18 -8.78 -6.31
C ILE A 56 2.42 -9.56 -4.99
N PRO A 57 3.58 -10.22 -4.84
CA PRO A 57 3.91 -10.98 -3.64
C PRO A 57 3.93 -10.15 -2.35
N ASP A 58 4.61 -9.00 -2.37
CA ASP A 58 4.76 -8.16 -1.19
C ASP A 58 4.17 -6.76 -1.47
N VAL A 59 3.11 -6.44 -0.72
CA VAL A 59 2.50 -5.11 -0.69
C VAL A 59 2.67 -4.55 0.72
N LEU A 60 3.48 -3.51 0.83
CA LEU A 60 3.91 -2.94 2.10
C LEU A 60 3.51 -1.47 2.21
N VAL A 61 3.26 -1.01 3.43
CA VAL A 61 3.06 0.41 3.74
C VAL A 61 3.94 0.81 4.90
N THR A 62 4.81 1.80 4.71
CA THR A 62 5.71 2.28 5.77
C THR A 62 5.08 3.39 6.60
N PHE A 63 5.53 3.50 7.84
CA PHE A 63 5.19 4.56 8.78
C PHE A 63 6.34 4.80 9.76
N VAL A 64 6.30 5.94 10.45
CA VAL A 64 7.29 6.29 11.46
C VAL A 64 6.63 6.27 12.82
N GLU A 65 7.22 5.54 13.76
CA GLU A 65 6.83 5.54 15.16
C GLU A 65 8.08 5.79 16.01
N ALA A 66 8.02 6.77 16.92
CA ALA A 66 9.16 7.16 17.77
C ALA A 66 10.50 7.40 17.02
N GLY A 67 10.43 7.90 15.78
CA GLY A 67 11.61 8.16 14.94
C GLY A 67 12.22 6.93 14.27
N GLN A 68 11.58 5.77 14.37
CA GLN A 68 11.96 4.53 13.68
C GLN A 68 10.96 4.20 12.57
N GLU A 69 11.47 3.64 11.46
CA GLU A 69 10.65 3.24 10.33
C GLU A 69 10.15 1.80 10.51
N PHE A 70 8.84 1.64 10.37
CA PHE A 70 8.14 0.36 10.44
C PHE A 70 7.30 0.17 9.16
N TYR A 71 6.76 -1.03 8.98
CA TYR A 71 5.85 -1.30 7.88
C TYR A 71 4.74 -2.27 8.27
N TYR A 72 3.59 -2.11 7.61
CA TYR A 72 2.53 -3.11 7.59
C TYR A 72 2.55 -3.85 6.25
N ARG A 73 2.26 -5.15 6.28
CA ARG A 73 1.85 -5.91 5.10
C ARG A 73 0.36 -5.71 4.84
N LYS A 74 -0.10 -5.94 3.60
CA LYS A 74 -1.51 -5.75 3.21
C LYS A 74 -2.52 -6.53 4.07
N ASP A 75 -2.17 -7.73 4.50
CA ASP A 75 -3.00 -8.59 5.34
C ASP A 75 -3.17 -7.99 6.74
N ILE A 76 -2.09 -7.48 7.33
CA ILE A 76 -2.16 -6.79 8.62
C ILE A 76 -2.96 -5.49 8.47
N LEU A 77 -2.65 -4.68 7.46
CA LEU A 77 -3.30 -3.39 7.23
C LEU A 77 -4.82 -3.53 7.08
N SER A 78 -5.29 -4.51 6.31
CA SER A 78 -6.72 -4.73 6.09
C SER A 78 -7.47 -5.17 7.37
N SER A 79 -6.76 -5.73 8.35
CA SER A 79 -7.30 -6.16 9.65
C SER A 79 -7.34 -5.06 10.73
N LEU A 80 -6.70 -3.90 10.50
CA LEU A 80 -6.68 -2.82 11.48
C LEU A 80 -8.07 -2.19 11.66
N SER A 81 -8.33 -1.68 12.86
CA SER A 81 -9.54 -0.89 13.14
C SER A 81 -9.37 0.53 12.58
N PRO A 82 -10.44 1.17 12.09
CA PRO A 82 -10.39 2.56 11.62
C PRO A 82 -9.91 3.51 12.73
N GLU A 83 -10.34 3.30 13.97
CA GLU A 83 -9.98 4.15 15.11
C GLU A 83 -8.49 4.11 15.40
N TYR A 84 -7.86 2.94 15.26
CA TYR A 84 -6.42 2.79 15.42
C TYR A 84 -5.67 3.51 14.30
N VAL A 85 -6.12 3.38 13.04
CA VAL A 85 -5.50 4.04 11.89
C VAL A 85 -5.53 5.57 12.02
N GLU A 86 -6.65 6.12 12.50
CA GLU A 86 -6.81 7.56 12.74
C GLU A 86 -5.97 8.07 13.94
N GLN A 87 -5.52 7.21 14.85
CA GLN A 87 -4.65 7.60 15.96
C GLN A 87 -3.18 7.68 15.57
N ILE A 88 -2.75 6.90 14.56
CA ILE A 88 -1.35 6.78 14.15
C ILE A 88 -0.98 7.66 12.94
N CYS A 89 -1.95 8.36 12.35
CA CYS A 89 -1.77 9.24 11.18
C CYS A 89 -2.15 10.69 11.50
#